data_AF-A0A2N3QMR0-F1
#
_entry.id   AF-A0A2N3QMR0-F1
#
_cell.length_a   1.000
_cell.length_b   1.000
_cell.length_c   1.000
_cell.angle_alpha   90.00
_cell.angle_beta   90.00
_cell.angle_gamma   90.00
#
_symmetry.space_group_name_H-M   'P 1'
#
loop_
_entity.id
_entity.type
_entity.pdbx_description
1 polymer ?
#
loop_
_entity_poly.entity_id
_entity_poly.type
_entity_poly.pdbx_seq_one_letter_code
_entity_poly.pdbx_strand_id
1 'polypeptide(L)'
;MGIDIRKFIGTRMTPADLAREGHSRRQEARIRQDLDARYGTVVTGVCPECGRPVRKPARGPAARFCSRSCKTAYNRRQAQREAARAAALSESTADELKERGESYRARAQAIRDESSRLRQEARTMRAAARTSLMCQLLTIMRADPSMIADAAPGGYVRTLIARIDRLGEPGDAERMLRHQGYTLRMPVA
;
A
#
# COMPACT_ATOMS: atom_id res chain seq x y z
N MET A 1 21.53 45.68 -14.92
CA MET A 1 22.53 44.95 -14.11
C MET A 1 22.18 45.11 -12.64
N GLY A 2 21.62 44.08 -12.00
CA GLY A 2 21.28 44.15 -10.57
C GLY A 2 22.57 44.14 -9.73
N ILE A 3 22.75 45.12 -8.85
CA ILE A 3 23.93 45.19 -7.97
C ILE A 3 23.90 43.97 -7.02
N ASP A 4 24.96 43.17 -7.02
CA ASP A 4 25.09 42.01 -6.14
C ASP A 4 25.31 42.43 -4.68
N ILE A 5 24.22 42.43 -3.90
CA ILE A 5 24.15 42.91 -2.51
C ILE A 5 25.05 42.07 -1.56
N ARG A 6 25.46 40.86 -1.95
CA ARG A 6 26.33 40.00 -1.12
C ARG A 6 27.75 40.54 -1.00
N LYS A 7 28.22 41.32 -1.98
CA LYS A 7 29.54 41.98 -1.96
C LYS A 7 29.70 43.02 -0.86
N PHE A 8 28.60 43.38 -0.19
CA PHE A 8 28.55 44.40 0.85
C PHE A 8 28.47 43.78 2.26
N ILE A 9 28.51 42.45 2.39
CA ILE A 9 28.64 41.79 3.69
C ILE A 9 29.99 42.15 4.31
N GLY A 10 30.00 42.60 5.56
CA GLY A 10 31.21 43.09 6.24
C GLY A 10 31.52 44.57 5.97
N THR A 11 30.78 45.24 5.06
CA THR A 11 30.95 46.67 4.80
C THR A 11 29.91 47.52 5.53
N ARG A 12 30.19 48.81 5.65
CA ARG A 12 29.29 49.80 6.29
C ARG A 12 28.35 50.48 5.27
N MET A 13 28.59 50.27 3.98
CA MET A 13 27.95 50.99 2.86
C MET A 13 26.90 50.12 2.16
N THR A 14 25.80 50.74 1.71
CA THR A 14 24.81 50.10 0.83
C THR A 14 25.18 50.25 -0.65
N PRO A 15 24.60 49.45 -1.54
CA PRO A 15 24.66 49.65 -3.00
C PRO A 15 24.30 51.08 -3.45
N ALA A 16 23.40 51.76 -2.74
CA ALA A 16 22.97 53.12 -3.06
C ALA A 16 24.01 54.19 -2.63
N ASP A 17 24.83 53.90 -1.62
CA ASP A 17 25.82 54.84 -1.08
C ASP A 17 27.06 54.95 -1.97
N LEU A 18 27.35 53.92 -2.77
CA LEU A 18 28.49 53.86 -3.70
C LEU A 18 28.13 54.17 -5.15
N ALA A 19 26.84 54.23 -5.50
CA ALA A 19 26.39 54.63 -6.84
C ALA A 19 26.68 56.12 -7.16
N ARG A 20 27.12 56.91 -6.16
CA ARG A 20 27.64 58.27 -6.32
C ARG A 20 29.17 58.21 -6.40
N GLU A 21 29.71 57.92 -7.58
CA GLU A 21 31.16 57.97 -7.80
C GLU A 21 31.68 59.42 -7.67
N GLY A 22 32.74 59.62 -6.88
CA GLY A 22 33.40 60.93 -6.73
C GLY A 22 33.52 61.49 -5.30
N HIS A 23 33.19 60.72 -4.26
CA HIS A 23 33.32 61.20 -2.89
C HIS A 23 34.78 61.28 -2.41
N SER A 24 35.17 62.42 -1.82
CA SER A 24 36.48 62.52 -1.14
C SER A 24 36.50 61.67 0.13
N ARG A 25 37.69 61.27 0.61
CA ARG A 25 37.85 60.49 1.86
C ARG A 25 37.10 61.09 3.06
N ARG A 26 36.97 62.43 3.12
CA ARG A 26 36.21 63.14 4.16
C ARG A 26 34.69 62.99 3.99
N GLN A 27 34.18 63.01 2.76
CA GLN A 27 32.76 62.80 2.48
C GLN A 27 32.35 61.36 2.80
N GLU A 28 33.18 60.37 2.44
CA GLU A 28 32.94 58.98 2.80
C GLU A 28 32.91 58.75 4.31
N ALA A 29 33.80 59.41 5.07
CA ALA A 29 33.81 59.32 6.53
C ALA A 29 32.53 59.87 7.15
N ARG A 30 32.01 61.00 6.64
CA ARG A 30 30.73 61.58 7.10
C ARG A 30 29.54 60.70 6.75
N ILE A 31 29.49 60.15 5.54
CA ILE A 31 28.44 59.21 5.11
C ILE A 31 28.46 57.96 6.00
N ARG A 32 29.64 57.39 6.28
CA ARG A 32 29.78 56.26 7.21
C ARG A 32 29.28 56.59 8.60
N GLN A 33 29.61 57.77 9.13
CA GLN A 33 29.18 58.20 10.47
C GLN A 33 27.66 58.41 10.55
N ASP A 34 27.04 59.00 9.53
CA ASP A 34 25.57 59.17 9.46
C ASP A 34 24.85 57.82 9.29
N LEU A 35 25.40 56.91 8.49
CA LEU A 35 24.87 55.55 8.34
C LEU A 35 25.02 54.71 9.62
N ASP A 36 26.16 54.81 10.30
CA ASP A 36 26.42 54.15 11.58
C ASP A 36 25.46 54.69 12.67
N ALA A 37 25.18 56.00 12.66
CA ALA A 37 24.22 56.64 13.56
C ALA A 37 22.76 56.25 13.29
N ARG A 38 22.37 56.09 12.01
CA ARG A 38 20.98 55.78 11.62
C ARG A 38 20.64 54.29 11.64
N TYR A 39 21.58 53.42 11.26
CA TYR A 39 21.29 52.03 10.90
C TYR A 39 22.22 50.98 11.52
N GLY A 40 23.20 51.37 12.34
CA GLY A 40 24.17 50.47 12.96
C GLY A 40 25.41 50.18 12.08
N THR A 41 26.35 49.40 12.62
CA THR A 41 27.77 49.46 12.25
C THR A 41 28.22 48.66 11.04
N VAL A 42 27.63 47.47 10.77
CA VAL A 42 28.09 46.58 9.68
C VAL A 42 26.92 45.77 9.11
N VAL A 43 26.89 45.57 7.78
CA VAL A 43 26.00 44.59 7.13
C VAL A 43 26.49 43.18 7.46
N THR A 44 25.69 42.42 8.19
CA THR A 44 26.04 41.07 8.65
C THR A 44 25.59 39.97 7.70
N GLY A 45 24.63 40.26 6.83
CA GLY A 45 24.09 39.29 5.89
C GLY A 45 22.97 39.87 5.05
N VAL A 46 22.29 39.00 4.31
CA VAL A 46 21.15 39.37 3.45
C VAL A 46 19.90 38.64 3.93
N CYS A 47 18.76 39.34 3.96
CA CYS A 47 17.49 38.77 4.34
C CYS A 47 17.09 37.68 3.34
N PRO A 48 16.86 36.43 3.78
CA PRO A 48 16.52 35.33 2.87
C PRO A 48 15.12 35.46 2.26
N GLU A 49 14.28 36.35 2.82
CA GLU A 49 12.92 36.58 2.34
C GLU A 49 12.88 37.57 1.16
N CYS A 50 13.58 38.70 1.28
CA CYS A 50 13.44 39.86 0.39
C CYS A 50 14.75 40.39 -0.19
N GLY A 51 15.90 39.78 0.14
CA GLY A 51 17.19 40.19 -0.41
C GLY A 51 17.77 41.49 0.14
N ARG A 52 17.12 42.15 1.11
CA ARG A 52 17.63 43.38 1.73
C ARG A 52 18.81 43.08 2.66
N PRO A 53 19.82 43.97 2.74
CA PRO A 53 20.92 43.81 3.68
C PRO A 53 20.41 43.88 5.13
N VAL A 54 20.90 42.99 5.98
CA VAL A 54 20.62 42.94 7.41
C VAL A 54 21.84 43.50 8.14
N ARG A 55 21.62 44.51 8.98
CA ARG A 55 22.68 45.20 9.72
C ARG A 55 22.70 44.79 11.18
N LYS A 56 23.89 44.81 11.77
CA LYS A 56 24.07 44.56 13.20
C LYS A 56 23.46 45.72 14.00
N PRO A 57 22.57 45.46 14.98
CA PRO A 57 22.11 46.49 15.89
C PRO A 57 23.25 46.95 16.82
N ALA A 58 23.14 48.16 17.37
CA ALA A 58 24.16 48.72 18.28
C ALA A 58 24.37 47.88 19.55
N ARG A 59 23.36 47.12 19.98
CA ARG A 59 23.43 46.18 21.10
C ARG A 59 22.72 44.87 20.72
N GLY A 60 23.29 43.74 21.15
CA GLY A 60 22.72 42.41 20.94
C GLY A 60 23.19 41.67 19.68
N PRO A 61 22.66 40.45 19.45
CA PRO A 61 23.06 39.60 18.34
C PRO A 61 22.54 40.14 16.99
N ALA A 62 23.26 39.80 15.91
CA ALA A 62 22.85 40.18 14.56
C ALA A 62 21.56 39.44 14.17
N ALA A 63 20.57 40.18 13.65
CA ALA A 63 19.34 39.58 13.15
C ALA A 63 19.60 38.80 11.85
N ARG A 64 18.80 37.76 11.59
CA ARG A 64 18.82 37.00 10.32
C ARG A 64 17.87 37.59 9.25
N PHE A 65 16.93 38.44 9.67
CA PHE A 65 15.90 39.03 8.81
C PHE A 65 15.92 40.55 8.95
N CYS A 66 15.58 41.28 7.88
CA CYS A 66 15.54 42.75 7.92
C CYS A 66 14.35 43.32 8.71
N SER A 67 13.29 42.52 8.93
CA SER A 67 12.10 42.94 9.67
C SER A 67 11.37 41.74 10.29
N ARG A 68 10.51 42.02 11.28
CA ARG A 68 9.61 41.01 11.86
C ARG A 68 8.63 40.45 10.82
N SER A 69 8.17 41.28 9.88
CA SER A 69 7.30 40.84 8.78
C SER A 69 8.00 39.82 7.86
N CYS A 70 9.27 40.07 7.48
CA CYS A 70 10.05 39.13 6.68
C CYS A 70 10.33 37.82 7.43
N LYS A 71 10.57 37.88 8.74
CA LYS A 71 10.70 36.68 9.58
C LYS A 71 9.41 35.85 9.57
N THR A 72 8.26 36.50 9.78
CA THR A 72 6.95 35.80 9.78
C THR A 72 6.62 35.21 8.41
N ALA A 73 6.86 35.95 7.33
CA ALA A 73 6.64 35.47 5.96
C ALA A 73 7.52 34.25 5.65
N TYR A 74 8.81 34.30 6.00
CA TYR A 74 9.72 33.17 5.82
C TYR A 74 9.26 31.94 6.60
N ASN A 75 8.94 32.10 7.89
CA ASN A 75 8.46 31.00 8.73
C ASN A 75 7.16 30.39 8.18
N ARG A 76 6.22 31.23 7.70
CA ARG A 76 4.98 30.76 7.07
C ARG A 76 5.27 29.95 5.81
N ARG A 77 6.19 30.41 4.95
CA ARG A 77 6.60 29.67 3.74
C ARG A 77 7.29 28.34 4.07
N GLN A 78 8.11 28.29 5.12
CA GLN A 78 8.72 27.04 5.57
C GLN A 78 7.67 26.06 6.10
N ALA A 79 6.78 26.52 6.99
CA ALA A 79 5.70 25.69 7.53
C ALA A 79 4.77 25.16 6.42
N GLN A 80 4.46 25.98 5.41
CA GLN A 80 3.69 25.53 4.23
C GLN A 80 4.42 24.44 3.43
N ARG A 81 5.73 24.57 3.24
CA ARG A 81 6.54 23.56 2.54
C ARG A 81 6.63 22.26 3.33
N GLU A 82 6.80 22.34 4.64
CA GLU A 82 6.80 21.17 5.52
C GLU A 82 5.44 20.48 5.52
N ALA A 83 4.35 21.24 5.65
CA ALA A 83 2.99 20.71 5.57
C ALA A 83 2.70 20.06 4.20
N ALA A 84 3.12 20.68 3.10
CA ALA A 84 2.95 20.10 1.76
C ALA A 84 3.76 18.80 1.58
N ARG A 85 4.98 18.74 2.13
CA ARG A 85 5.80 17.51 2.12
C ARG A 85 5.16 16.41 2.97
N ALA A 86 4.66 16.76 4.15
CA ALA A 86 3.97 15.80 5.02
C ALA A 86 2.68 15.27 4.35
N ALA A 87 1.90 16.13 3.70
CA ALA A 87 0.73 15.74 2.94
C ALA A 87 1.09 14.80 1.77
N ALA A 88 2.09 15.16 0.96
CA ALA A 88 2.55 14.32 -0.15
C ALA A 88 3.06 12.95 0.32
N LEU A 89 3.77 12.89 1.45
CA LEU A 89 4.19 11.62 2.05
C LEU A 89 3.00 10.80 2.53
N SER A 90 2.01 11.43 3.17
CA SER A 90 0.82 10.73 3.61
C SER A 90 0.02 10.14 2.45
N GLU A 91 -0.08 10.88 1.34
CA GLU A 91 -0.75 10.44 0.12
C GLU A 91 -0.01 9.24 -0.50
N SER A 92 1.32 9.32 -0.65
CA SER A 92 2.09 8.20 -1.18
C SER A 92 1.99 6.94 -0.31
N THR A 93 1.96 7.09 1.02
CA THR A 93 1.74 5.94 1.92
C THR A 93 0.34 5.37 1.81
N ALA A 94 -0.68 6.21 1.57
CA ALA A 94 -2.04 5.75 1.36
C ALA A 94 -2.17 4.96 0.05
N ASP A 95 -1.52 5.42 -1.02
CA ASP A 95 -1.47 4.72 -2.31
C ASP A 95 -0.76 3.37 -2.19
N GLU A 96 0.38 3.31 -1.50
CA GLU A 96 1.12 2.06 -1.26
C GLU A 96 0.27 1.05 -0.47
N LEU A 97 -0.44 1.51 0.56
CA LEU A 97 -1.36 0.67 1.33
C LEU A 97 -2.52 0.17 0.48
N LYS A 98 -3.05 1.01 -0.42
CA LYS A 98 -4.12 0.62 -1.35
C LYS A 98 -3.65 -0.44 -2.33
N GLU A 99 -2.50 -0.25 -2.96
CA GLU A 99 -1.90 -1.22 -3.89
C GLU A 99 -1.64 -2.57 -3.20
N ARG A 100 -1.06 -2.54 -2.00
CA ARG A 100 -0.89 -3.76 -1.18
C ARG A 100 -2.23 -4.42 -0.87
N GLY A 101 -3.24 -3.64 -0.50
CA GLY A 101 -4.58 -4.14 -0.23
C GLY A 101 -5.21 -4.83 -1.45
N GLU A 102 -5.06 -4.26 -2.64
CA GLU A 102 -5.51 -4.84 -3.91
C GLU A 102 -4.78 -6.14 -4.22
N SER A 103 -3.45 -6.16 -4.05
CA SER A 103 -2.63 -7.37 -4.22
C SER A 103 -3.06 -8.51 -3.29
N TYR A 104 -3.30 -8.21 -2.00
CA TYR A 104 -3.78 -9.22 -1.05
C TYR A 104 -5.17 -9.74 -1.39
N ARG A 105 -6.09 -8.87 -1.84
CA ARG A 105 -7.41 -9.29 -2.31
C ARG A 105 -7.32 -10.20 -3.53
N ALA A 106 -6.48 -9.85 -4.51
CA ALA A 106 -6.27 -10.67 -5.70
C ALA A 106 -5.72 -12.06 -5.34
N ARG A 107 -4.74 -12.14 -4.42
CA ARG A 107 -4.21 -13.42 -3.94
C ARG A 107 -5.26 -14.24 -3.19
N ALA A 108 -6.06 -13.61 -2.33
CA ALA A 108 -7.14 -14.29 -1.63
C ALA A 108 -8.20 -14.83 -2.59
N GLN A 109 -8.54 -14.08 -3.64
CA GLN A 109 -9.46 -14.52 -4.68
C GLN A 109 -8.90 -15.72 -5.45
N ALA A 110 -7.63 -15.66 -5.88
CA ALA A 110 -6.99 -16.78 -6.57
C ALA A 110 -7.01 -18.08 -5.74
N ILE A 111 -6.78 -17.99 -4.42
CA ILE A 111 -6.86 -19.15 -3.52
C ILE A 111 -8.29 -19.72 -3.46
N ARG A 112 -9.32 -18.85 -3.44
CA ARG A 112 -10.71 -19.28 -3.44
C ARG A 112 -11.09 -19.97 -4.75
N ASP A 113 -10.66 -19.40 -5.87
CA ASP A 113 -10.93 -19.94 -7.21
C ASP A 113 -10.27 -21.31 -7.37
N GLU A 114 -9.00 -21.45 -6.96
CA GLU A 114 -8.28 -22.73 -6.98
C GLU A 114 -8.93 -23.77 -6.06
N SER A 115 -9.32 -23.36 -4.84
CA SER A 115 -10.04 -24.26 -3.92
C SER A 115 -11.40 -24.71 -4.49
N SER A 116 -12.10 -23.83 -5.22
CA SER A 116 -13.35 -24.16 -5.88
C SER A 116 -13.12 -25.18 -6.99
N ARG A 117 -12.08 -24.96 -7.82
CA ARG A 117 -11.67 -25.86 -8.88
C ARG A 117 -11.33 -27.25 -8.35
N LEU A 118 -10.46 -27.35 -7.34
CA LEU A 118 -10.07 -28.62 -6.74
C LEU A 118 -11.26 -29.37 -6.13
N ARG A 119 -12.22 -28.65 -5.51
CA ARG A 119 -13.47 -29.27 -5.03
C ARG A 119 -14.31 -29.82 -6.18
N GLN A 120 -14.38 -29.10 -7.30
CA GLN A 120 -15.12 -29.56 -8.47
C GLN A 120 -14.45 -30.78 -9.09
N GLU A 121 -13.12 -30.79 -9.24
CA GLU A 121 -12.35 -31.95 -9.70
C GLU A 121 -12.52 -33.15 -8.76
N ALA A 122 -12.50 -32.94 -7.44
CA ALA A 122 -12.77 -34.02 -6.48
C ALA A 122 -14.20 -34.56 -6.62
N ARG A 123 -15.20 -33.71 -6.90
CA ARG A 123 -16.59 -34.14 -7.15
C ARG A 123 -16.68 -34.97 -8.43
N THR A 124 -16.03 -34.54 -9.52
CA THR A 124 -16.07 -35.30 -10.78
C THR A 124 -15.37 -36.65 -10.64
N MET A 125 -14.21 -36.72 -9.96
CA MET A 125 -13.52 -37.97 -9.69
C MET A 125 -14.36 -38.92 -8.81
N ARG A 126 -15.01 -38.40 -7.77
CA ARG A 126 -15.92 -39.21 -6.93
C ARG A 126 -17.11 -39.74 -7.72
N ALA A 127 -17.71 -38.92 -8.58
CA ALA A 127 -18.81 -39.33 -9.44
C ALA A 127 -18.36 -40.43 -10.42
N ALA A 128 -17.20 -40.28 -11.07
CA ALA A 128 -16.66 -41.29 -11.97
C ALA A 128 -16.36 -42.61 -11.25
N ALA A 129 -15.74 -42.55 -10.06
CA ALA A 129 -15.51 -43.72 -9.22
C ALA A 129 -16.82 -44.40 -8.82
N ARG A 130 -17.83 -43.63 -8.40
CA ARG A 130 -19.17 -44.14 -8.06
C ARG A 130 -19.78 -44.89 -9.23
N THR A 131 -19.78 -44.29 -10.43
CA THR A 131 -20.31 -44.93 -11.64
C THR A 131 -19.59 -46.25 -11.95
N SER A 132 -18.27 -46.31 -11.82
CA SER A 132 -17.51 -47.55 -12.02
C SER A 132 -17.92 -48.64 -11.04
N LEU A 133 -18.06 -48.31 -9.75
CA LEU A 133 -18.50 -49.26 -8.72
C LEU A 133 -19.93 -49.74 -8.95
N MET A 134 -20.82 -48.84 -9.36
CA MET A 134 -22.20 -49.16 -9.74
C MET A 134 -22.23 -50.15 -10.92
N CYS A 135 -21.42 -49.93 -11.97
CA CYS A 135 -21.31 -50.87 -13.08
C CYS A 135 -20.84 -52.25 -12.63
N GLN A 136 -19.86 -52.34 -11.73
CA GLN A 136 -19.41 -53.63 -11.18
C GLN A 136 -20.52 -54.35 -10.42
N LEU A 137 -21.27 -53.62 -9.58
CA LEU A 137 -22.39 -54.17 -8.83
C LEU A 137 -23.52 -54.66 -9.75
N LEU A 138 -23.80 -53.94 -10.83
CA LEU A 138 -24.75 -54.36 -11.86
C LEU A 138 -24.29 -55.61 -12.60
N THR A 139 -23.00 -55.74 -12.89
CA THR A 139 -22.44 -56.96 -13.48
C THR A 139 -22.64 -58.16 -12.57
N ILE A 140 -22.40 -58.01 -11.26
CA ILE A 140 -22.65 -59.06 -10.26
C ILE A 140 -24.14 -59.43 -10.23
N MET A 141 -25.02 -58.43 -10.13
CA MET A 141 -26.47 -58.63 -10.12
C MET A 141 -26.97 -59.41 -11.34
N ARG A 142 -26.43 -59.10 -12.54
CA ARG A 142 -26.81 -59.77 -13.79
C ARG A 142 -26.26 -61.19 -13.90
N ALA A 143 -25.10 -61.46 -13.31
CA ALA A 143 -24.50 -62.79 -13.33
C ALA A 143 -25.18 -63.72 -12.32
N ASP A 144 -25.31 -63.28 -11.06
CA ASP A 144 -25.99 -64.01 -10.00
C ASP A 144 -26.48 -63.04 -8.90
N PRO A 145 -27.80 -62.77 -8.82
CA PRO A 145 -28.36 -61.85 -7.84
C PRO A 145 -28.31 -62.39 -6.40
N SER A 146 -28.17 -63.71 -6.20
CA SER A 146 -28.08 -64.29 -4.85
C SER A 146 -26.79 -63.89 -4.13
N MET A 147 -25.70 -63.65 -4.88
CA MET A 147 -24.42 -63.15 -4.35
C MET A 147 -24.54 -61.81 -3.61
N ILE A 148 -25.56 -61.01 -3.95
CA ILE A 148 -25.86 -59.76 -3.25
C ILE A 148 -26.65 -60.04 -1.97
N ALA A 149 -27.65 -60.93 -2.04
CA ALA A 149 -28.51 -61.26 -0.91
C ALA A 149 -27.76 -61.98 0.23
N ASP A 150 -26.77 -62.78 -0.14
CA ASP A 150 -25.95 -63.58 0.78
C ASP A 150 -24.53 -63.02 0.96
N ALA A 151 -24.36 -61.72 0.65
CA ALA A 151 -23.07 -61.05 0.79
C ALA A 151 -22.53 -61.14 2.23
N ALA A 152 -21.37 -61.77 2.37
CA ALA A 152 -20.71 -61.94 3.66
C ALA A 152 -20.38 -60.59 4.33
N PRO A 153 -20.50 -60.49 5.68
CA PRO A 153 -20.03 -59.32 6.42
C PRO A 153 -18.57 -58.99 6.13
N GLY A 154 -18.28 -57.74 5.81
CA GLY A 154 -16.92 -57.30 5.41
C GLY A 154 -16.46 -57.80 4.04
N GLY A 155 -17.29 -58.56 3.31
CA GLY A 155 -16.99 -59.05 1.97
C GLY A 155 -16.98 -57.94 0.91
N TYR A 156 -16.52 -58.31 -0.29
CA TYR A 156 -16.39 -57.38 -1.41
C TYR A 156 -17.71 -56.68 -1.78
N VAL A 157 -18.81 -57.43 -1.90
CA VAL A 157 -20.13 -56.90 -2.32
C VAL A 157 -20.69 -55.90 -1.30
N ARG A 158 -20.62 -56.22 0.00
CA ARG A 158 -21.02 -55.28 1.07
C ARG A 158 -20.15 -54.03 1.07
N THR A 159 -18.83 -54.18 0.90
CA THR A 159 -17.89 -53.05 0.79
C THR A 159 -18.21 -52.18 -0.43
N LEU A 160 -18.56 -52.80 -1.56
CA LEU A 160 -18.94 -52.15 -2.80
C LEU A 160 -20.21 -51.29 -2.61
N ILE A 161 -21.26 -51.88 -2.03
CA ILE A 161 -22.52 -51.18 -1.69
C ILE A 161 -22.25 -49.99 -0.78
N ALA A 162 -21.53 -50.20 0.33
CA ALA A 162 -21.20 -49.13 1.27
C ALA A 162 -20.37 -48.01 0.63
N ARG A 163 -19.49 -48.34 -0.32
CA ARG A 163 -18.65 -47.35 -1.01
C ARG A 163 -19.42 -46.56 -2.05
N ILE A 164 -20.39 -47.16 -2.74
CA ILE A 164 -21.32 -46.45 -3.63
C ILE A 164 -22.11 -45.42 -2.82
N ASP A 165 -22.69 -45.84 -1.70
CA ASP A 165 -23.49 -44.95 -0.84
C ASP A 165 -22.66 -43.82 -0.22
N ARG A 166 -21.41 -44.09 0.20
CA ARG A 166 -20.48 -43.06 0.71
C ARG A 166 -20.07 -42.03 -0.34
N LEU A 167 -20.00 -42.43 -1.62
CA LEU A 167 -19.62 -41.53 -2.70
C LEU A 167 -20.82 -40.77 -3.28
N GLY A 168 -22.04 -41.29 -3.10
CA GLY A 168 -23.31 -40.66 -3.46
C GLY A 168 -24.12 -40.30 -2.23
N GLU A 169 -25.29 -40.92 -2.12
CA GLU A 169 -26.21 -40.76 -0.99
C GLU A 169 -26.47 -42.11 -0.32
N PRO A 170 -26.91 -42.13 0.95
CA PRO A 170 -27.35 -43.37 1.57
C PRO A 170 -28.45 -44.07 0.75
N GLY A 171 -28.30 -45.39 0.54
CA GLY A 171 -29.24 -46.21 -0.22
C GLY A 171 -29.18 -46.06 -1.74
N ASP A 172 -28.15 -45.41 -2.27
CA ASP A 172 -28.00 -45.19 -3.72
C ASP A 172 -27.74 -46.49 -4.49
N ALA A 173 -26.95 -47.40 -3.91
CA ALA A 173 -26.75 -48.75 -4.44
C ALA A 173 -28.07 -49.54 -4.49
N GLU A 174 -28.87 -49.47 -3.43
CA GLU A 174 -30.18 -50.13 -3.37
C GLU A 174 -31.13 -49.56 -4.41
N ARG A 175 -31.25 -48.22 -4.49
CA ARG A 175 -32.12 -47.56 -5.48
C ARG A 175 -31.76 -47.98 -6.90
N MET A 176 -30.46 -48.02 -7.22
CA MET A 176 -29.98 -48.48 -8.52
C MET A 176 -30.38 -49.94 -8.79
N LEU A 177 -30.12 -50.85 -7.83
CA LEU A 177 -30.44 -52.27 -7.97
C LEU A 177 -31.95 -52.48 -8.17
N ARG A 178 -32.79 -51.83 -7.35
CA ARG A 178 -34.25 -51.92 -7.46
C ARG A 178 -34.76 -51.37 -8.78
N HIS A 179 -34.21 -50.25 -9.24
CA HIS A 179 -34.55 -49.69 -10.55
C HIS A 179 -34.24 -50.66 -11.70
N GLN A 180 -33.22 -51.50 -11.56
CA GLN A 180 -32.84 -52.53 -12.53
C GLN A 180 -33.54 -53.88 -12.32
N GLY A 181 -34.52 -53.96 -11.43
CA GLY A 181 -35.35 -55.16 -11.22
C GLY A 181 -34.86 -56.13 -10.14
N TYR A 182 -33.92 -55.73 -9.28
CA TYR A 182 -33.51 -56.54 -8.13
C TYR A 182 -34.62 -56.60 -7.06
N THR A 183 -35.03 -57.82 -6.68
CA THR A 183 -36.15 -58.06 -5.74
C THR A 183 -35.75 -58.75 -4.44
N LEU A 184 -34.52 -59.28 -4.35
CA LEU A 184 -34.06 -60.00 -3.17
C LEU A 184 -33.72 -59.03 -2.01
N ARG A 185 -33.49 -59.60 -0.82
CA ARG A 185 -33.11 -58.83 0.36
C ARG A 185 -31.80 -58.08 0.11
N MET A 186 -31.74 -56.82 0.52
CA MET A 186 -30.47 -56.09 0.55
C MET A 186 -29.62 -56.56 1.74
N PRO A 187 -28.30 -56.74 1.56
CA PRO A 187 -27.41 -56.96 2.67
C PRO A 187 -27.35 -55.65 3.48
N VAL A 188 -27.96 -55.66 4.67
CA VAL A 188 -27.87 -54.56 5.66
C VAL A 188 -26.39 -54.33 5.98
N ALA A 189 -25.95 -53.11 6.34
CA ALA A 189 -24.56 -52.87 6.76
C ALA A 189 -24.19 -53.67 8.01
#